data_AF-A0A9E0MP68-F1
#
_entry.id   AF-A0A9E0MP68-F1
#
_cell.length_a   1.000
_cell.length_b   1.000
_cell.length_c   1.000
_cell.angle_alpha   90.00
_cell.angle_beta   90.00
_cell.angle_gamma   90.00
#
_symmetry.space_group_name_H-M   'P 1'
#
loop_
_entity.id
_entity.type
_entity.pdbx_description
1 polymer ?
#
loop_
_entity_poly.entity_id
_entity_poly.type
_entity_poly.pdbx_seq_one_letter_code
_entity_poly.pdbx_strand_id
1 'polypeptide(L)'
;MERTAAWWRDTREVGAEGFLTELQTFAELVAANPEIGQRYGYRGDRLIRRWLLPRAQVHVYYTVDLAAAVITVHAVWAARRGRGPRW
;
A
#
# COMPACT_ATOMS: atom_id res chain seq x y z
N MET A 1 -15.35 2.65 -2.04
CA MET A 1 -14.22 2.68 -1.09
C MET A 1 -14.40 1.67 0.07
N GLU A 2 -15.14 0.56 -0.11
CA GLU A 2 -15.72 -0.19 1.02
C GLU A 2 -15.14 -1.58 1.34
N ARG A 3 -14.37 -2.21 0.44
CA ARG A 3 -13.95 -3.61 0.64
C ARG A 3 -12.65 -3.83 1.41
N THR A 4 -11.87 -2.78 1.68
CA THR A 4 -10.47 -2.93 2.12
C THR A 4 -10.30 -2.85 3.65
N ALA A 5 -11.14 -2.08 4.35
CA ALA A 5 -10.94 -1.81 5.78
C ALA A 5 -11.30 -3.01 6.68
N ALA A 6 -12.31 -3.80 6.30
CA ALA A 6 -12.77 -4.94 7.10
C ALA A 6 -11.76 -6.10 7.08
N TRP A 7 -11.20 -6.43 5.92
CA TRP A 7 -10.14 -7.45 5.81
C TRP A 7 -8.88 -7.06 6.60
N TRP A 8 -8.59 -5.76 6.67
CA TRP A 8 -7.38 -5.27 7.32
C TRP A 8 -7.43 -5.34 8.86
N ARG A 9 -8.59 -5.07 9.46
CA ARG A 9 -8.79 -5.09 10.92
C ARG A 9 -8.54 -6.46 11.54
N ASP A 10 -8.82 -7.53 10.81
CA ASP A 10 -8.78 -8.91 11.32
C ASP A 10 -7.36 -9.50 11.33
N THR A 11 -6.39 -8.89 10.64
CA THR A 11 -5.15 -9.60 10.28
C THR A 11 -3.94 -9.29 11.18
N ARG A 12 -3.84 -8.18 11.93
CA ARG A 12 -2.60 -7.87 12.70
C ARG A 12 -2.76 -7.03 13.98
N GLU A 13 -2.28 -7.59 15.09
CA GLU A 13 -1.87 -6.92 16.35
C GLU A 13 -0.61 -6.05 16.16
N VAL A 14 -0.68 -5.00 15.36
CA VAL A 14 0.34 -3.94 15.36
C VAL A 14 -0.38 -2.67 15.73
N GLY A 15 0.08 -1.96 16.78
CA GLY A 15 -0.54 -0.76 17.38
C GLY A 15 -1.45 -0.01 16.40
N ALA A 16 -2.74 -0.36 16.46
CA ALA A 16 -3.67 -0.17 15.35
C ALA A 16 -3.83 1.30 14.94
N GLU A 17 -3.72 2.20 15.91
CA GLU A 17 -3.87 3.62 15.72
C GLU A 17 -2.75 4.23 14.88
N GLY A 18 -1.48 3.96 15.23
CA GLY A 18 -0.32 4.49 14.50
C GLY A 18 -0.25 4.00 13.05
N PHE A 19 -0.68 2.76 12.81
CA PHE A 19 -0.80 2.22 11.46
C PHE A 19 -1.92 2.91 10.66
N LEU A 20 -3.11 3.09 11.25
CA LEU A 20 -4.24 3.70 10.55
C LEU A 20 -3.94 5.15 10.17
N THR A 21 -3.28 5.91 11.05
CA THR A 21 -2.82 7.27 10.72
C THR A 21 -1.85 7.27 9.54
N GLU A 22 -0.85 6.38 9.53
CA GLU A 22 0.08 6.28 8.39
C GLU A 22 -0.60 5.88 7.09
N LEU A 23 -1.55 4.93 7.16
CA LEU A 23 -2.29 4.49 5.99
C LEU A 23 -3.17 5.61 5.42
N GLN A 24 -3.78 6.43 6.30
CA GLN A 24 -4.55 7.59 5.88
C GLN A 24 -3.65 8.63 5.19
N THR A 25 -2.51 8.98 5.79
CA THR A 25 -1.55 9.90 5.16
C THR A 25 -1.08 9.36 3.81
N PHE A 26 -0.82 8.05 3.70
CA PHE A 26 -0.51 7.41 2.42
C PHE A 26 -1.66 7.59 1.42
N ALA A 27 -2.91 7.36 1.82
CA ALA A 27 -4.06 7.49 0.94
C ALA A 27 -4.22 8.92 0.42
N GLU A 28 -4.06 9.93 1.28
CA GLU A 28 -4.10 11.35 0.91
C GLU A 28 -2.97 11.72 -0.08
N LEU A 29 -1.74 11.26 0.19
CA LEU A 29 -0.59 11.52 -0.67
C LEU A 29 -0.73 10.87 -2.05
N VAL A 30 -1.19 9.62 -2.12
CA VAL A 30 -1.34 8.90 -3.38
C VAL A 30 -2.59 9.38 -4.12
N ALA A 31 -3.62 9.89 -3.45
CA ALA A 31 -4.72 10.57 -4.13
C ALA A 31 -4.26 11.87 -4.83
N ALA A 32 -3.39 12.66 -4.19
CA ALA A 32 -2.85 13.88 -4.77
C ALA A 32 -1.74 13.65 -5.81
N ASN A 33 -0.91 12.62 -5.59
CA ASN A 33 0.18 12.24 -6.48
C ASN A 33 0.27 10.71 -6.58
N PRO A 34 -0.53 10.07 -7.45
CA PRO A 34 -0.60 8.62 -7.56
C PRO A 34 0.75 7.96 -7.83
N GLU A 35 1.66 8.67 -8.50
CA GLU A 35 2.92 8.13 -8.97
C GLU A 35 4.09 8.33 -8.00
N ILE A 36 3.85 8.86 -6.80
CA ILE A 36 4.88 9.20 -5.81
C ILE A 36 5.64 7.98 -5.24
N GLY A 37 5.03 6.79 -5.28
CA GLY A 37 5.63 5.55 -4.78
C GLY A 37 6.78 5.04 -5.64
N GLN A 38 7.76 4.42 -4.97
CA GLN A 38 8.95 3.84 -5.60
C GLN A 38 8.54 2.73 -6.59
N ARG A 39 9.11 2.74 -7.79
CA ARG A 39 8.96 1.64 -8.76
C ARG A 39 9.51 0.35 -8.15
N TYR A 40 8.69 -0.70 -8.08
CA TYR A 40 9.07 -1.98 -7.49
C TYR A 40 9.24 -3.09 -8.54
N GLY A 41 8.30 -3.18 -9.48
CA GLY A 41 8.27 -4.23 -10.50
C GLY A 41 7.01 -4.13 -11.33
N TYR A 42 6.71 -5.16 -12.12
CA TYR A 42 5.52 -5.19 -12.97
C TYR A 42 4.64 -6.39 -12.65
N ARG A 43 3.32 -6.22 -12.81
CA ARG A 43 2.35 -7.31 -12.83
C ARG A 43 1.58 -7.21 -14.15
N GLY A 44 1.95 -8.07 -15.10
CA GLY A 44 1.58 -7.87 -16.50
C GLY A 44 2.22 -6.59 -17.04
N ASP A 45 1.42 -5.72 -17.62
CA ASP A 45 1.81 -4.40 -18.15
C ASP A 45 1.77 -3.27 -17.09
N ARG A 46 1.27 -3.56 -15.88
CA ARG A 46 1.10 -2.54 -14.83
C ARG A 46 2.32 -2.45 -13.91
N LEU A 47 2.87 -1.24 -13.80
CA LEU A 47 3.93 -0.90 -12.86
C LEU A 47 3.42 -0.96 -11.41
N ILE A 48 3.94 -1.89 -10.63
CA ILE A 48 3.79 -1.92 -9.18
C ILE A 48 4.70 -0.86 -8.57
N ARG A 49 4.10 -0.04 -7.73
CA ARG A 49 4.74 0.94 -6.86
C ARG A 49 4.74 0.44 -5.42
N ARG A 50 5.75 0.86 -4.66
CA ARG A 50 5.92 0.51 -3.26
C ARG A 50 6.09 1.77 -2.42
N TRP A 51 5.40 1.80 -1.29
CA TRP A 51 5.51 2.84 -0.28
C TRP A 51 5.82 2.22 1.07
N LEU A 52 6.73 2.79 1.85
CA LEU A 52 7.00 2.37 3.22
C LEU A 52 6.19 3.23 4.19
N LEU A 53 5.42 2.58 5.06
CA LEU A 53 4.85 3.17 6.27
C LEU A 53 5.88 2.96 7.40
N PRO A 54 6.70 3.99 7.72
CA PRO A 54 7.92 3.79 8.49
C PRO A 54 7.64 3.46 9.96
N ARG A 55 6.64 4.08 10.60
CA ARG A 55 6.29 3.78 12.01
C ARG A 55 5.73 2.38 12.15
N ALA A 56 4.86 1.97 11.23
CA ALA A 56 4.29 0.64 11.23
C ALA A 56 5.27 -0.44 10.68
N GLN A 57 6.36 -0.02 10.05
CA GLN A 57 7.33 -0.89 9.36
C GLN A 57 6.65 -1.86 8.39
N VAL A 58 5.75 -1.34 7.55
CA VAL A 58 5.06 -2.12 6.51
C VAL A 58 5.18 -1.43 5.16
N HIS A 59 5.29 -2.23 4.10
CA HIS A 59 5.27 -1.76 2.73
C HIS A 59 3.87 -1.91 2.15
N VAL A 60 3.36 -0.86 1.49
CA VAL A 60 2.17 -0.90 0.65
C VAL A 60 2.60 -1.08 -0.80
N TYR A 61 2.06 -2.08 -1.48
CA TYR A 61 2.29 -2.35 -2.90
C TYR A 61 1.02 -2.00 -3.66
N TYR A 62 1.11 -1.15 -4.66
CA TYR A 62 -0.05 -0.65 -5.38
C TYR A 62 0.24 -0.38 -6.86
N THR A 63 -0.79 -0.39 -7.69
CA THR A 63 -0.73 0.06 -9.09
C THR A 63 -1.62 1.27 -9.29
N VAL A 64 -1.30 2.08 -10.29
CA VAL A 64 -2.08 3.26 -10.69
C VAL A 64 -2.62 3.03 -12.10
N ASP A 65 -3.91 3.26 -12.27
CA ASP A 65 -4.57 3.44 -13.56
C ASP A 65 -4.99 4.91 -13.66
N LEU A 66 -4.20 5.71 -14.37
CA LEU A 66 -4.44 7.15 -14.51
C LEU A 66 -5.69 7.44 -15.35
N ALA A 67 -5.99 6.60 -16.35
CA ALA A 67 -7.14 6.77 -17.21
C ALA A 67 -8.45 6.53 -16.45
N ALA A 68 -8.48 5.51 -15.59
CA ALA A 68 -9.62 5.21 -14.73
C ALA A 68 -9.63 6.02 -13.41
N ALA A 69 -8.57 6.78 -13.12
CA ALA A 69 -8.34 7.41 -11.82
C ALA A 69 -8.42 6.40 -10.64
N VAL A 70 -7.91 5.19 -10.83
CA VAL A 70 -7.96 4.11 -9.85
C VAL A 70 -6.58 3.77 -9.30
N ILE A 71 -6.48 3.74 -7.97
CA ILE A 71 -5.35 3.15 -7.25
C ILE A 71 -5.78 1.79 -6.71
N THR A 72 -5.03 0.74 -7.05
CA THR A 72 -5.28 -0.61 -6.55
C THR A 72 -4.16 -1.02 -5.61
N VAL A 73 -4.47 -1.24 -4.34
CA VAL A 73 -3.53 -1.82 -3.37
C VAL A 73 -3.55 -3.34 -3.52
N HIS A 74 -2.40 -3.92 -3.89
CA HIS A 74 -2.24 -5.37 -4.06
C HIS A 74 -1.89 -6.06 -2.75
N ALA A 75 -1.09 -5.41 -1.90
CA ALA A 75 -0.83 -5.90 -0.56
C ALA A 75 -0.20 -4.86 0.34
N VAL A 76 -0.21 -5.19 1.63
CA VAL A 76 0.55 -4.52 2.67
C VAL A 76 1.33 -5.58 3.43
N TRP A 77 2.65 -5.40 3.52
CA TRP A 77 3.60 -6.44 3.93
C TRP A 77 4.60 -5.94 4.96
N ALA A 78 4.84 -6.69 6.04
CA ALA A 78 5.83 -6.34 7.05
C ALA A 78 7.23 -6.15 6.44
N ALA A 79 7.82 -4.99 6.62
CA ALA A 79 9.16 -4.64 6.14
C ALA A 79 10.26 -5.50 6.81
N ARG A 80 9.97 -6.05 8.00
CA ARG A 80 10.88 -6.87 8.81
C ARG A 80 11.27 -8.22 8.18
N ARG A 81 10.54 -8.71 7.17
CA ARG A 81 10.74 -10.07 6.62
C ARG A 81 11.84 -10.20 5.56
N GLY A 82 12.56 -9.13 5.22
CA GLY A 82 13.72 -9.16 4.29
C GLY A 82 13.41 -9.54 2.84
N ARG A 83 12.22 -10.09 2.55
CA ARG A 83 11.71 -10.40 1.22
C ARG A 83 10.31 -9.82 1.07
N GLY A 84 10.09 -9.17 -0.08
CA GLY A 84 8.76 -8.73 -0.49
C GLY A 84 7.88 -9.92 -0.88
N PRO A 85 6.57 -9.69 -1.00
CA PRO A 85 5.64 -10.69 -1.56
C PRO A 85 6.08 -11.12 -2.97
N ARG A 86 5.96 -12.42 -3.25
CA ARG A 86 6.13 -12.97 -4.60
C ARG A 86 4.78 -12.89 -5.30
N TRP A 87 4.78 -12.30 -6.49
CA TRP A 87 3.63 -12.19 -7.38
C TRP A 87 3.86 -13.05 -8.60
#